data_AF-A0A7Y9N4C4-F1
#
_entry.id   AF-A0A7Y9N4C4-F1
#
_cell.length_a   1.000
_cell.length_b   1.000
_cell.length_c   1.000
_cell.angle_alpha   90.00
_cell.angle_beta   90.00
_cell.angle_gamma   90.00
#
_symmetry.space_group_name_H-M   'P 1'
#
loop_
_entity.id
_entity.type
_entity.pdbx_description
1 polymer ?
#
loop_
_entity_poly.entity_id
_entity_poly.type
_entity_poly.pdbx_seq_one_letter_code
_entity_poly.pdbx_strand_id
1 'polypeptide(L)' 'MKRHLILLMGIQLAACGQGEPRSKQYFEANIEDARMVAAACANGSQTGAECANADVAIQTVEGRERFERFRGKR' A
#
# COMPACT_ATOMS: atom_id res chain seq x y z
N MET A 1 46.18 -0.72 -4.60
CA MET A 1 45.40 0.53 -4.67
C MET A 1 44.28 0.53 -5.73
N LYS A 2 44.40 -0.12 -6.91
CA LYS A 2 43.32 -0.17 -7.92
C LYS A 2 42.24 -1.25 -7.72
N ARG A 3 42.49 -2.25 -6.87
CA ARG A 3 41.56 -3.37 -6.59
C ARG A 3 40.38 -3.01 -5.66
N HIS A 4 40.53 -1.97 -4.84
CA HIS A 4 39.46 -1.53 -3.93
C HIS A 4 38.40 -0.66 -4.64
N LEU A 5 38.73 -0.15 -5.84
CA LEU A 5 37.81 0.72 -6.59
C LEU A 5 36.62 -0.04 -7.19
N ILE A 6 36.78 -1.35 -7.44
CA ILE A 6 35.74 -2.19 -8.04
C ILE A 6 34.71 -2.65 -6.98
N LEU A 7 35.10 -2.72 -5.71
CA LEU A 7 34.26 -3.22 -4.62
C LEU A 7 33.21 -2.21 -4.12
N LEU A 8 33.26 -0.95 -4.54
CA LEU A 8 32.32 0.10 -4.11
C LEU A 8 31.17 0.36 -5.10
N MET A 9 31.14 -0.31 -6.25
CA MET A 9 30.23 0.01 -7.36
C MET A 9 28.99 -0.92 -7.46
N GLY A 10 28.71 -1.72 -6.42
CA GLY A 10 27.71 -2.80 -6.48
C GLY A 10 26.37 -2.57 -5.78
N ILE A 11 26.04 -1.37 -5.26
CA ILE A 11 24.88 -1.19 -4.35
C ILE A 11 23.85 -0.16 -4.85
N GLN A 12 23.61 -0.05 -6.16
CA GLN A 12 22.74 1.04 -6.69
C GLN A 12 21.49 0.58 -7.46
N LEU A 13 21.00 -0.66 -7.31
CA LEU A 13 19.84 -1.15 -8.09
C LEU A 13 18.55 -1.44 -7.31
N ALA A 14 18.44 -1.09 -6.02
CA ALA A 14 17.20 -1.36 -5.26
C ALA A 14 16.11 -0.27 -5.38
N ALA A 15 16.38 0.88 -6.04
CA ALA A 15 15.47 2.03 -6.02
C ALA A 15 14.49 2.11 -7.21
N CYS A 16 14.66 1.29 -8.25
CA CYS A 16 13.87 1.38 -9.48
C CYS A 16 12.72 0.35 -9.48
N GLY A 17 11.75 0.49 -8.60
CA GLY A 17 10.62 -0.45 -8.58
C GLY A 17 9.35 0.01 -7.87
N GLN A 18 9.39 1.11 -7.12
CA GLN A 18 8.18 1.61 -6.45
C GLN A 18 7.49 2.59 -7.39
N GLY A 19 6.54 2.07 -8.18
CA GLY A 19 5.61 2.90 -8.93
C GLY A 19 4.89 3.89 -8.01
N GLU A 20 4.35 4.96 -8.58
CA GLU A 20 3.68 5.98 -7.78
C GLU A 20 2.53 5.36 -6.97
N PRO A 21 2.42 5.64 -5.65
CA PRO A 21 1.40 5.04 -4.80
C PRO A 21 0.01 5.27 -5.36
N ARG A 22 -0.75 4.18 -5.56
CA ARG A 22 -2.15 4.28 -5.99
C ARG A 22 -2.98 5.06 -4.97
N SER A 23 -3.93 5.84 -5.48
CA SER A 23 -4.74 6.75 -4.66
C SER A 23 -5.73 6.02 -3.77
N LYS A 24 -6.23 6.69 -2.73
CA LYS A 24 -7.33 6.18 -1.91
C LYS A 24 -8.57 5.87 -2.72
N GLN A 25 -8.93 6.74 -3.66
CA GLN A 25 -10.12 6.59 -4.50
C GLN A 25 -10.04 5.35 -5.40
N TYR A 26 -8.84 5.02 -5.89
CA TYR A 26 -8.62 3.76 -6.60
C TYR A 26 -8.97 2.57 -5.71
N PHE A 27 -8.48 2.55 -4.48
CA PHE A 27 -8.72 1.45 -3.54
C PHE A 27 -10.17 1.39 -3.03
N GLU A 28 -10.85 2.52 -2.85
CA GLU A 28 -12.28 2.54 -2.52
C GLU A 28 -13.13 1.93 -3.64
N ALA A 29 -12.72 2.10 -4.90
CA ALA A 29 -13.36 1.48 -6.06
C ALA A 29 -12.92 0.02 -6.31
N ASN A 30 -11.77 -0.39 -5.77
CA ASN A 30 -11.15 -1.71 -5.96
C ASN A 30 -10.75 -2.28 -4.58
N ILE A 31 -11.75 -2.61 -3.76
CA ILE A 31 -11.51 -2.90 -2.34
C ILE A 31 -10.73 -4.19 -2.10
N GLU A 32 -10.81 -5.15 -3.02
CA GLU A 32 -10.01 -6.37 -3.00
C GLU A 32 -8.51 -6.07 -3.17
N ASP A 33 -8.14 -5.13 -4.03
CA ASP A 33 -6.75 -4.65 -4.17
C ASP A 33 -6.26 -4.01 -2.87
N ALA A 34 -7.12 -3.23 -2.22
CA ALA A 34 -6.80 -2.61 -0.93
C ALA A 34 -6.48 -3.67 0.13
N ARG A 35 -7.27 -4.75 0.19
CA ARG A 35 -7.03 -5.86 1.13
C ARG A 35 -5.73 -6.61 0.82
N MET A 36 -5.40 -6.84 -0.44
CA MET A 36 -4.13 -7.47 -0.83
C MET A 36 -2.94 -6.60 -0.43
N VAL A 37 -3.00 -5.30 -0.69
CA VAL A 37 -1.96 -4.35 -0.29
C VAL A 37 -1.83 -4.30 1.23
N ALA A 38 -2.94 -4.18 1.96
CA ALA A 38 -2.92 -4.16 3.42
C ALA A 38 -2.27 -5.44 4.01
N ALA A 39 -2.51 -6.61 3.42
CA ALA A 39 -1.83 -7.85 3.82
C ALA A 39 -0.31 -7.81 3.55
N ALA A 40 0.11 -7.26 2.41
CA ALA A 40 1.53 -7.03 2.11
C ALA A 40 2.18 -5.98 3.03
N CYS A 41 1.40 -4.99 3.48
CA CYS A 41 1.85 -4.01 4.47
C CYS A 41 2.01 -4.64 5.86
N ALA A 42 1.06 -5.49 6.26
CA ALA A 42 1.10 -6.18 7.55
C ALA A 42 2.29 -7.16 7.66
N ASN A 43 2.71 -7.77 6.56
CA ASN A 43 3.87 -8.66 6.53
C ASN A 43 5.20 -7.95 6.23
N GLY A 44 5.20 -6.62 6.05
CA GLY A 44 6.39 -5.81 5.83
C GLY A 44 6.95 -5.83 4.40
N SER A 45 6.30 -6.50 3.45
CA SER A 45 6.73 -6.53 2.03
C SER A 45 6.45 -5.22 1.30
N GLN A 46 5.51 -4.42 1.79
CA GLN A 46 5.22 -3.08 1.29
C GLN A 46 5.16 -2.09 2.47
N THR A 47 5.56 -0.84 2.23
CA THR A 47 5.50 0.24 3.22
C THR A 47 5.20 1.57 2.53
N GLY A 48 4.86 2.59 3.31
CA GLY A 48 4.69 3.96 2.81
C GLY A 48 3.27 4.31 2.39
N ALA A 49 3.14 5.29 1.48
CA ALA A 49 1.86 5.92 1.17
C ALA A 49 0.83 4.97 0.56
N GLU A 50 1.26 3.92 -0.14
CA GLU A 50 0.35 2.92 -0.71
C GLU A 50 -0.37 2.13 0.39
N CYS A 51 0.33 1.79 1.47
CA CYS A 51 -0.25 1.16 2.66
C CYS A 51 -1.27 2.09 3.35
N ALA A 52 -0.92 3.37 3.52
CA ALA A 52 -1.82 4.35 4.12
C ALA A 52 -3.08 4.55 3.28
N ASN A 53 -2.94 4.55 1.95
CA ASN A 53 -4.07 4.73 1.05
C ASN A 53 -5.01 3.53 1.07
N ALA A 54 -4.46 2.30 1.07
CA ALA A 54 -5.25 1.07 1.15
C ALA A 54 -6.01 0.94 2.48
N ASP A 55 -5.36 1.23 3.62
CA ASP A 55 -5.98 1.14 4.94
C ASP A 55 -7.16 2.12 5.10
N VAL A 56 -6.97 3.38 4.69
CA VAL A 56 -8.06 4.38 4.75
C VAL A 56 -9.24 3.95 3.87
N ALA A 57 -8.99 3.39 2.69
CA ALA A 57 -10.06 2.91 1.81
C ALA A 57 -10.88 1.78 2.46
N ILE A 58 -10.22 0.81 3.10
CA ILE A 58 -10.88 -0.26 3.85
C ILE A 58 -11.77 0.32 4.95
N GLN A 59 -11.23 1.20 5.78
CA GLN A 59 -11.98 1.82 6.88
C GLN A 59 -13.19 2.63 6.38
N THR A 60 -13.04 3.35 5.27
CA THR A 60 -14.12 4.11 4.64
C THR A 60 -15.24 3.19 4.15
N VAL A 61 -14.91 2.13 3.40
CA VAL A 61 -15.90 1.21 2.84
C VAL A 61 -16.64 0.47 3.96
N GLU A 62 -15.91 -0.12 4.91
CA GLU A 62 -16.55 -0.83 6.02
C GLU A 62 -17.36 0.13 6.92
N GLY A 63 -16.87 1.35 7.12
CA GLY A 63 -17.57 2.39 7.85
C GLY A 63 -18.92 2.72 7.22
N ARG A 64 -18.94 2.88 5.88
CA ARG A 64 -20.16 3.08 5.11
C ARG A 64 -21.12 1.90 5.24
N GLU A 65 -20.64 0.66 5.07
CA GLU A 65 -21.47 -0.55 5.21
C GLU A 65 -22.10 -0.67 6.61
N ARG A 66 -21.32 -0.42 7.67
CA ARG A 66 -21.83 -0.40 9.05
C ARG A 66 -22.89 0.68 9.24
N PHE A 67 -22.66 1.87 8.68
CA PHE A 67 -23.60 2.99 8.77
C PHE A 67 -24.91 2.69 8.03
N GLU A 68 -24.86 2.13 6.83
CA GLU A 68 -26.04 1.73 6.06
C GLU A 68 -26.85 0.66 6.78
N ARG A 69 -26.18 -0.34 7.37
CA ARG A 69 -26.83 -1.35 8.20
C ARG A 69 -27.51 -0.76 9.42
N PHE A 70 -26.91 0.25 10.05
CA PHE A 70 -27.53 0.95 11.18
C PHE A 70 -28.76 1.75 10.73
N ARG A 71 -28.67 2.47 9.62
CA ARG A 71 -29.77 3.29 9.08
C ARG A 71 -30.95 2.45 8.59
N GLY A 72 -30.70 1.28 7.97
CA GLY A 72 -31.74 0.37 7.46
C GLY A 72 -32.44 -0.48 8.53
N LYS A 73 -32.00 -0.42 9.79
CA LYS A 73 -32.65 -1.06 10.95
C LYS A 73 -33.65 -0.15 11.67
N ARG A 74 -33.91 1.04 11.13
CA ARG A 74 -34.85 2.01 11.71
C ARG A 74 -36.20 1.95 11.02
#